data_AF-A0A401IRB2-F1
#
_entry.id   AF-A0A401IRB2-F1
#
_cell.length_a   1.000
_cell.length_b   1.000
_cell.length_c   1.000
_cell.angle_alpha   90.00
_cell.angle_beta   90.00
_cell.angle_gamma   90.00
#
_symmetry.space_group_name_H-M   'P 1'
#
loop_
_entity.id
_entity.type
_entity.pdbx_description
1 polymer ?
#
loop_
_entity_poly.entity_id
_entity_poly.type
_entity_poly.pdbx_seq_one_letter_code
_entity_poly.pdbx_strand_id
1 'polypeptide(L)'
;MTSMSKENNSEVKQAAPGTLGKLSVKERKSMFCRWIFSAGLGWNFETQQGPSVAFSMARALRKIYPNDDDYIKAMDNHFKYYNATPQMGNVILGATLAMEEQDGLKAYDSVQSLKTSLMGPLSGVGDSFFWFYCQLSWVRFPVTWLCRVMRPGQLFG
;
A
#
# COMPACT_ATOMS: atom_id res chain seq x y z
N MET A 1 -2.60 -42.09 -21.14
CA MET A 1 -3.06 -41.40 -19.92
C MET A 1 -2.67 -39.93 -20.03
N THR A 2 -3.41 -39.19 -20.85
CA THR A 2 -4.33 -38.13 -20.41
C THR A 2 -3.61 -36.99 -19.69
N SER A 3 -3.35 -35.96 -20.50
CA SER A 3 -3.21 -34.55 -20.15
C SER A 3 -4.13 -34.11 -19.01
N MET A 4 -3.56 -33.71 -17.88
CA MET A 4 -4.24 -32.95 -16.82
C MET A 4 -3.23 -32.08 -16.09
N SER A 5 -3.04 -30.86 -16.58
CA SER A 5 -2.49 -29.71 -15.84
C SER A 5 -3.04 -28.41 -16.45
N LYS A 6 -4.35 -28.41 -16.70
CA LYS A 6 -5.16 -27.21 -17.00
C LYS A 6 -6.32 -27.23 -16.00
N GLU A 7 -6.12 -26.57 -14.87
CA GLU A 7 -7.11 -26.21 -13.82
C GLU A 7 -6.26 -25.36 -12.84
N ASN A 8 -6.46 -24.07 -12.58
CA ASN A 8 -7.66 -23.26 -12.59
C ASN A 8 -7.31 -21.84 -13.09
N ASN A 9 -7.58 -21.59 -14.36
CA ASN A 9 -7.70 -20.25 -14.93
C ASN A 9 -9.14 -20.08 -15.43
N SER A 10 -10.07 -20.44 -14.55
CA SER A 10 -11.51 -20.32 -14.77
C SER A 10 -12.03 -19.25 -13.83
N GLU A 11 -12.37 -18.12 -14.46
CA GLU A 11 -13.52 -17.32 -14.08
C GLU A 11 -13.38 -16.47 -12.81
N VAL A 12 -12.50 -15.45 -12.89
CA VAL A 12 -12.92 -14.14 -12.39
C VAL A 12 -14.04 -13.65 -13.32
N LYS A 13 -15.24 -14.22 -13.14
CA LYS A 13 -16.50 -13.69 -13.64
C LYS A 13 -16.73 -12.38 -12.91
N GLN A 14 -16.16 -11.29 -13.43
CA GLN A 14 -16.62 -9.94 -13.10
C GLN A 14 -18.03 -9.79 -13.65
N ALA A 15 -19.02 -10.21 -12.86
CA ALA A 15 -20.42 -10.18 -13.20
C ALA A 15 -21.16 -9.12 -12.36
N ALA A 16 -21.68 -8.14 -13.10
CA ALA A 16 -22.67 -7.11 -12.77
C ALA A 16 -22.20 -5.92 -11.89
N PRO A 17 -21.98 -4.73 -12.50
CA PRO A 17 -21.60 -3.50 -11.80
C PRO A 17 -22.80 -2.93 -11.05
N GLY A 18 -22.92 -3.26 -9.76
CA GLY A 18 -23.70 -2.44 -8.84
C GLY A 18 -23.06 -1.05 -8.77
N THR A 19 -23.85 -0.01 -9.07
CA THR A 19 -23.37 1.36 -9.28
C THR A 19 -22.92 2.01 -7.96
N LEU A 20 -21.79 1.56 -7.41
CA LEU A 20 -21.07 2.21 -6.32
C LEU A 20 -20.36 3.44 -6.93
N GLY A 21 -20.52 4.61 -6.31
CA GLY A 21 -20.11 5.88 -6.89
C GLY A 21 -18.63 5.90 -7.27
N LYS A 22 -18.33 5.85 -8.57
CA LYS A 22 -16.98 5.87 -9.16
C LYS A 22 -16.12 6.96 -8.50
N LEU A 23 -15.01 6.60 -7.85
CA LEU A 23 -14.16 7.60 -7.21
C LEU A 23 -13.50 8.50 -8.25
N SER A 24 -13.52 9.79 -7.94
CA SER A 24 -12.82 10.79 -8.75
C SER A 24 -11.31 10.68 -8.55
N VAL A 25 -10.53 11.06 -9.57
CA VAL A 25 -9.07 11.17 -9.49
C VAL A 25 -8.64 12.06 -8.31
N LYS A 26 -9.44 13.10 -8.00
CA LYS A 26 -9.19 14.01 -6.87
C LYS A 26 -9.28 13.29 -5.52
N GLU A 27 -10.18 12.31 -5.40
CA GLU A 27 -10.43 11.58 -4.16
C GLU A 27 -9.35 10.54 -3.93
N ARG A 28 -8.94 9.83 -4.98
CA ARG A 28 -7.76 8.96 -4.92
C ARG A 28 -6.52 9.75 -4.48
N LYS A 29 -6.26 10.90 -5.10
CA LYS A 29 -5.17 11.80 -4.68
C LYS A 29 -5.31 12.28 -3.24
N SER A 30 -6.52 12.60 -2.79
CA SER A 30 -6.77 12.97 -1.39
C SER A 30 -6.50 11.82 -0.43
N MET A 31 -6.83 10.58 -0.79
CA MET A 31 -6.51 9.39 0.00
C MET A 31 -4.99 9.20 0.08
N PHE A 32 -4.29 9.29 -1.07
CA PHE A 32 -2.83 9.21 -1.12
C PHE A 32 -2.16 10.28 -0.25
N CYS A 33 -2.56 11.54 -0.34
CA CYS A 33 -2.01 12.59 0.51
C CYS A 33 -2.27 12.30 1.99
N ARG A 34 -3.49 11.90 2.36
CA ARG A 34 -3.81 11.55 3.74
C ARG A 34 -2.98 10.38 4.26
N TRP A 35 -2.73 9.36 3.45
CA TRP A 35 -1.88 8.24 3.82
C TRP A 35 -0.45 8.71 4.14
N ILE A 36 0.18 9.49 3.25
CA ILE A 36 1.55 9.99 3.46
C ILE A 36 1.69 10.77 4.77
N PHE A 37 0.71 11.62 5.12
CA PHE A 37 0.75 12.36 6.38
C PHE A 37 0.36 11.54 7.62
N SER A 38 -0.48 10.52 7.47
CA SER A 38 -1.00 9.74 8.61
C SER A 38 -0.19 8.49 8.93
N ALA A 39 0.57 7.94 7.99
CA ALA A 39 1.28 6.66 8.16
C ALA A 39 2.27 6.65 9.33
N GLY A 40 2.81 7.81 9.71
CA GLY A 40 3.69 7.96 10.88
C GLY A 40 2.99 8.38 12.19
N LEU A 41 1.73 8.85 12.12
CA LEU A 41 1.03 9.42 13.28
C LEU A 41 0.14 8.42 14.02
N GLY A 42 -0.33 7.38 13.33
CA GLY A 42 -1.33 6.43 13.85
C GLY A 42 -0.77 5.06 14.22
N TRP A 43 0.46 5.00 14.74
CA TRP A 43 1.11 3.73 15.09
C TRP A 43 0.70 3.23 16.48
N ASN A 44 0.19 2.00 16.55
CA ASN A 44 -0.23 1.35 17.79
C ASN A 44 0.38 -0.05 17.95
N PHE A 45 0.62 -0.51 19.18
CA PHE A 45 1.19 -1.85 19.38
C PHE A 45 0.23 -2.97 18.96
N GLU A 46 -1.08 -2.75 19.09
CA GLU A 46 -2.11 -3.76 18.78
C GLU A 46 -2.38 -3.89 17.28
N THR A 47 -2.45 -2.78 16.54
CA THR A 47 -2.87 -2.75 15.12
C THR A 47 -1.84 -2.13 14.16
N GLN A 48 -0.67 -1.72 14.66
CA GLN A 48 0.36 -0.90 13.99
C GLN A 48 -0.24 0.27 13.23
N GLN A 49 -0.29 0.22 11.91
CA GLN A 49 -0.74 1.31 11.04
C GLN A 49 -2.22 1.21 10.65
N GLY A 50 -2.98 0.27 11.21
CA GLY A 50 -4.43 0.13 10.98
C GLY A 50 -5.22 1.44 11.14
N PRO A 51 -4.99 2.26 12.19
CA PRO A 51 -5.70 3.53 12.38
C PRO A 51 -5.38 4.55 11.27
N SER A 52 -4.13 4.58 10.79
CA SER A 52 -3.73 5.44 9.66
C SER A 52 -4.39 5.00 8.35
N VAL A 53 -4.54 3.69 8.14
CA VAL A 53 -5.26 3.13 7.00
C VAL A 53 -6.73 3.55 7.05
N ALA A 54 -7.40 3.33 8.18
CA ALA A 54 -8.80 3.72 8.39
C ALA A 54 -9.01 5.23 8.13
N PHE A 55 -8.13 6.09 8.65
CA PHE A 55 -8.21 7.54 8.44
C PHE A 55 -8.04 7.96 6.97
N SER A 56 -7.07 7.36 6.26
CA SER A 56 -6.85 7.66 4.84
C SER A 56 -8.05 7.24 3.97
N MET A 57 -8.66 6.10 4.31
CA MET A 57 -9.75 5.47 3.56
C MET A 57 -11.14 6.03 3.89
N ALA A 58 -11.34 6.63 5.07
CA ALA A 58 -12.63 7.14 5.56
C ALA A 58 -13.43 7.96 4.53
N ARG A 59 -12.74 8.83 3.79
CA ARG A 59 -13.38 9.68 2.77
C ARG A 59 -13.86 8.90 1.55
N ALA A 60 -13.11 7.89 1.15
CA ALA A 60 -13.43 7.06 -0.01
C ALA A 60 -14.56 6.09 0.36
N LEU A 61 -14.46 5.43 1.52
CA LEU A 61 -15.50 4.53 2.04
C LEU A 61 -16.84 5.24 2.21
N ARG A 62 -16.87 6.50 2.67
CA ARG A 62 -18.13 7.25 2.85
C ARG A 62 -18.89 7.47 1.54
N LYS A 63 -18.20 7.40 0.40
CA LYS A 63 -18.78 7.62 -0.93
C LYS A 63 -19.19 6.32 -1.61
N ILE A 64 -18.46 5.24 -1.30
CA ILE A 64 -18.80 3.87 -1.71
C ILE A 64 -20.02 3.39 -0.92
N TYR A 65 -20.05 3.61 0.40
CA TYR A 65 -21.12 3.15 1.29
C TYR A 65 -21.94 4.33 1.83
N PRO A 66 -23.08 4.69 1.21
CA PRO A 66 -23.97 5.72 1.72
C PRO A 66 -24.74 5.28 2.98
N ASN A 67 -24.89 3.97 3.21
CA ASN A 67 -25.48 3.41 4.43
C ASN A 67 -24.45 3.42 5.58
N ASP A 68 -24.90 3.82 6.76
CA ASP A 68 -24.03 3.91 7.94
C ASP A 68 -23.57 2.52 8.44
N ASP A 69 -24.44 1.52 8.42
CA ASP A 69 -24.13 0.16 8.88
C ASP A 69 -23.04 -0.53 8.02
N ASP A 70 -23.12 -0.32 6.71
CA ASP A 70 -22.17 -0.89 5.74
C ASP A 70 -20.82 -0.18 5.81
N TYR A 71 -20.85 1.13 6.06
CA TYR A 71 -19.66 1.95 6.28
C TYR A 71 -18.88 1.52 7.53
N ILE A 72 -19.57 1.27 8.65
CA ILE A 72 -18.93 0.82 9.90
C ILE A 72 -18.24 -0.53 9.69
N LYS A 73 -18.92 -1.49 9.06
CA LYS A 73 -18.34 -2.81 8.75
C LYS A 73 -17.09 -2.72 7.87
N ALA A 74 -17.12 -1.86 6.85
CA ALA A 74 -15.96 -1.63 6.00
C ALA A 74 -14.80 -0.96 6.76
N MET A 75 -15.11 0.00 7.64
CA MET A 75 -14.12 0.68 8.47
C MET A 75 -13.42 -0.30 9.43
N ASP A 76 -14.19 -1.13 10.13
CA ASP A 76 -13.65 -2.14 11.05
C ASP A 76 -12.75 -3.14 10.32
N ASN A 77 -13.09 -3.49 9.07
CA ASN A 77 -12.23 -4.31 8.23
C ASN A 77 -10.90 -3.59 7.93
N HIS A 78 -10.93 -2.30 7.61
CA HIS A 78 -9.72 -1.52 7.35
C HIS A 78 -8.89 -1.19 8.60
N PHE A 79 -9.48 -1.32 9.80
CA PHE A 79 -8.80 -1.14 11.08
C PHE A 79 -8.00 -2.37 11.54
N LYS A 80 -8.20 -3.53 10.90
CA LYS A 80 -7.42 -4.74 11.17
C LYS A 80 -5.91 -4.50 10.99
N TYR A 81 -5.12 -5.36 11.65
CA TYR A 81 -3.65 -5.32 11.66
C TYR A 81 -3.07 -5.04 10.27
N TYR A 82 -2.28 -3.96 10.17
CA TYR A 82 -1.61 -3.57 8.95
C TYR A 82 -0.25 -2.95 9.26
N ASN A 83 0.79 -3.51 8.64
CA ASN A 83 2.18 -3.11 8.83
C ASN A 83 2.92 -3.24 7.50
N ALA A 84 3.17 -2.13 6.84
CA ALA A 84 3.94 -2.06 5.62
C ALA A 84 4.82 -0.80 5.62
N THR A 85 5.87 -0.80 4.81
CA THR A 85 6.65 0.43 4.60
C THR A 85 5.73 1.53 4.05
N PRO A 86 5.71 2.73 4.65
CA PRO A 86 4.75 3.77 4.29
C PRO A 86 4.85 4.19 2.81
N GLN A 87 6.03 4.04 2.21
CA GLN A 87 6.30 4.24 0.79
C GLN A 87 5.48 3.27 -0.07
N MET A 88 5.51 1.97 0.25
CA MET A 88 4.82 0.92 -0.52
C MET A 88 3.36 0.73 -0.11
N GLY A 89 2.98 1.21 1.09
CA GLY A 89 1.61 1.14 1.59
C GLY A 89 0.59 1.83 0.69
N ASN A 90 0.99 2.87 -0.05
CA ASN A 90 0.14 3.52 -1.06
C ASN A 90 -0.38 2.55 -2.11
N VAL A 91 0.47 1.63 -2.58
CA VAL A 91 0.14 0.70 -3.67
C VAL A 91 -0.87 -0.32 -3.17
N ILE A 92 -0.68 -0.84 -1.95
CA ILE A 92 -1.59 -1.79 -1.32
C ILE A 92 -2.96 -1.13 -1.11
N LEU A 93 -2.99 0.09 -0.56
CA LEU A 93 -4.23 0.83 -0.35
C LEU A 93 -4.96 1.12 -1.66
N GLY A 94 -4.24 1.50 -2.71
CA GLY A 94 -4.81 1.69 -4.04
C GLY A 94 -5.43 0.41 -4.62
N ALA A 95 -4.76 -0.73 -4.46
CA ALA A 95 -5.28 -2.02 -4.92
C ALA A 95 -6.54 -2.45 -4.13
N THR A 96 -6.51 -2.29 -2.80
CA THR A 96 -7.67 -2.62 -1.95
C THR A 96 -8.88 -1.74 -2.28
N LEU A 97 -8.65 -0.45 -2.54
CA LEU A 97 -9.71 0.48 -2.92
C LEU A 97 -10.34 0.10 -4.27
N ALA A 98 -9.52 -0.27 -5.26
CA ALA A 98 -10.00 -0.68 -6.58
C ALA A 98 -10.83 -1.97 -6.54
N MET A 99 -10.59 -2.83 -5.55
CA MET A 99 -11.39 -4.04 -5.33
C MET A 99 -12.67 -3.77 -4.56
N GLU A 100 -12.64 -2.89 -3.57
CA GLU A 100 -13.87 -2.43 -2.91
C GLU A 100 -14.80 -1.68 -3.88
N GLU A 101 -14.24 -0.94 -4.85
CA GLU A 101 -15.04 -0.29 -5.91
C GLU A 101 -15.75 -1.31 -6.84
N GLN A 102 -15.16 -2.48 -7.07
CA GLN A 102 -15.70 -3.49 -8.00
C GLN A 102 -16.69 -4.44 -7.31
N ASP A 103 -16.33 -4.95 -6.13
CA ASP A 103 -17.02 -6.06 -5.49
C ASP A 103 -17.76 -5.64 -4.19
N GLY A 104 -17.53 -4.41 -3.70
CA GLY A 104 -18.18 -3.85 -2.51
C GLY A 104 -18.04 -4.75 -1.27
N LEU A 105 -19.13 -4.92 -0.52
CA LEU A 105 -19.19 -5.69 0.74
C LEU A 105 -18.87 -7.18 0.55
N LYS A 106 -18.91 -7.73 -0.67
CA LYS A 106 -18.53 -9.13 -0.91
C LYS A 106 -17.02 -9.33 -0.92
N ALA A 107 -16.25 -8.24 -1.03
CA ALA A 107 -14.80 -8.27 -1.13
C ALA A 107 -14.09 -8.31 0.22
N TYR A 108 -14.78 -8.37 1.36
CA TYR A 108 -14.16 -8.19 2.68
C TYR A 108 -12.99 -9.12 2.96
N ASP A 109 -13.16 -10.41 2.71
CA ASP A 109 -12.11 -11.41 2.93
C ASP A 109 -11.03 -11.33 1.85
N SER A 110 -11.40 -11.00 0.61
CA SER A 110 -10.47 -10.78 -0.50
C SER A 110 -9.56 -9.57 -0.24
N VAL A 111 -10.09 -8.49 0.32
CA VAL A 111 -9.33 -7.29 0.67
C VAL A 111 -8.35 -7.58 1.81
N GLN A 112 -8.74 -8.39 2.80
CA GLN A 112 -7.84 -8.76 3.90
C GLN A 112 -6.76 -9.74 3.47
N SER A 113 -7.11 -10.76 2.69
CA SER A 113 -6.14 -11.71 2.14
C SER A 113 -5.13 -11.02 1.22
N LEU A 114 -5.54 -10.00 0.48
CA LEU A 114 -4.60 -9.19 -0.30
C LEU A 114 -3.71 -8.29 0.54
N LYS A 115 -4.25 -7.62 1.57
CA LYS A 115 -3.41 -6.85 2.49
C LYS A 115 -2.36 -7.73 3.13
N THR A 116 -2.77 -8.85 3.71
CA THR A 116 -1.87 -9.77 4.42
C THR A 116 -0.84 -10.42 3.49
N SER A 117 -1.23 -10.83 2.28
CA SER A 117 -0.28 -11.39 1.30
C SER A 117 0.69 -10.36 0.73
N LEU A 118 0.28 -9.09 0.58
CA LEU A 118 1.13 -8.03 0.06
C LEU A 118 2.02 -7.37 1.12
N MET A 119 1.64 -7.41 2.40
CA MET A 119 2.42 -6.81 3.49
C MET A 119 3.84 -7.39 3.58
N GLY A 120 3.98 -8.71 3.52
CA GLY A 120 5.29 -9.39 3.58
C GLY A 120 6.26 -9.01 2.45
N PRO A 121 5.92 -9.29 1.17
CA PRO A 121 6.82 -9.06 0.05
C PRO A 121 7.09 -7.57 -0.19
N LEU A 122 6.09 -6.70 -0.05
CA LEU A 122 6.29 -5.27 -0.28
C LEU A 122 7.06 -4.58 0.84
N SER A 123 6.99 -5.07 2.08
CA SER A 123 7.88 -4.58 3.14
C SER A 123 9.32 -4.93 2.81
N GLY A 124 9.62 -6.21 2.51
CA GLY A 124 10.98 -6.65 2.21
C GLY A 124 11.61 -5.94 1.00
N VAL A 125 10.83 -5.72 -0.06
CA VAL A 125 11.28 -4.93 -1.23
C VAL A 125 11.44 -3.46 -0.86
N GLY A 126 10.48 -2.86 -0.14
CA GLY A 126 10.53 -1.45 0.25
C GLY A 126 11.73 -1.12 1.12
N ASP A 127 12.01 -1.96 2.12
CA ASP A 127 13.15 -1.81 3.01
C ASP A 127 14.48 -1.97 2.24
N SER A 128 14.56 -2.95 1.34
CA SER A 128 15.74 -3.16 0.51
C SER A 128 15.99 -1.99 -0.44
N PHE A 129 14.97 -1.54 -1.18
CA PHE A 129 15.11 -0.41 -2.10
C PHE A 129 15.51 0.87 -1.36
N PHE A 130 14.83 1.22 -0.28
CA PHE A 130 15.16 2.45 0.44
C PHE A 130 16.56 2.38 1.05
N TRP A 131 16.93 1.23 1.62
CA TRP A 131 18.27 1.02 2.18
C TRP A 131 19.36 1.08 1.10
N PHE A 132 19.25 0.35 0.00
CA PHE A 132 20.26 0.35 -1.05
C PHE A 132 20.42 1.72 -1.72
N TYR A 133 19.32 2.41 -2.07
CA TYR A 133 19.41 3.69 -2.75
C TYR A 133 19.88 4.82 -1.83
N CYS A 134 19.42 4.85 -0.57
CA CYS A 134 19.82 5.89 0.36
C CYS A 134 21.23 5.64 0.91
N GLN A 135 21.53 4.43 1.39
CA GLN A 135 22.83 4.10 2.01
C GLN A 135 24.00 4.19 1.00
N LEU A 136 23.83 3.66 -0.22
CA LEU A 136 24.92 3.61 -1.19
C LEU A 136 25.20 4.98 -1.82
N SER A 137 24.18 5.83 -1.99
CA SER A 137 24.35 7.15 -2.60
C SER A 137 24.73 8.22 -1.57
N TRP A 138 24.16 8.20 -0.36
CA TRP A 138 24.43 9.25 0.63
C TRP A 138 25.66 9.02 1.51
N VAL A 139 26.14 7.79 1.72
CA VAL A 139 27.32 7.55 2.56
C VAL A 139 28.58 7.31 1.72
N ARG A 140 28.45 6.65 0.56
CA ARG A 140 29.61 6.42 -0.32
C ARG A 140 30.03 7.67 -1.06
N PHE A 141 29.09 8.49 -1.53
CA PHE A 141 29.41 9.64 -2.37
C PHE A 141 30.14 10.76 -1.61
N PRO A 142 29.68 11.21 -0.42
CA PRO A 142 30.43 12.22 0.32
C PRO A 142 31.73 11.65 0.90
N VAL A 143 31.82 10.41 1.37
CA VAL A 143 33.11 9.88 1.88
C VAL A 143 34.14 9.73 0.77
N THR A 144 33.74 9.30 -0.43
CA THR A 144 34.66 9.14 -1.57
C THR A 144 35.00 10.48 -2.21
N TRP A 145 34.05 11.41 -2.30
CA TRP A 145 34.27 12.78 -2.76
C TRP A 145 35.12 13.57 -1.77
N LEU A 146 34.86 13.48 -0.47
CA LEU A 146 35.66 14.12 0.59
C LEU A 146 37.08 13.52 0.63
N CYS A 147 37.26 12.21 0.44
CA CYS A 147 38.59 11.61 0.27
C CYS A 147 39.31 12.06 -1.01
N ARG A 148 38.58 12.45 -2.06
CA ARG A 148 39.14 12.93 -3.32
C ARG A 148 39.39 14.45 -3.34
N VAL A 149 38.64 15.21 -2.55
CA VAL A 149 38.78 16.67 -2.37
C VAL A 149 39.78 17.01 -1.26
N MET A 150 39.87 16.22 -0.18
CA MET A 150 40.84 16.42 0.91
C MET A 150 42.23 15.83 0.64
N ARG A 151 42.49 15.26 -0.55
CA ARG A 151 43.83 14.81 -0.95
C ARG A 151 44.38 15.61 -2.15
N PRO A 152 44.63 16.92 -2.03
CA PRO A 152 45.35 17.67 -3.05
C PRO A 152 46.84 17.31 -2.95
N GLY A 153 47.29 16.25 -3.63
CA GLY A 153 48.72 15.89 -3.59
C GLY A 153 49.22 14.65 -4.30
N GLN A 154 48.39 13.88 -5.03
CA GLN A 154 48.89 12.77 -5.86
C GLN A 154 48.27 12.74 -7.25
N LEU A 155 48.54 13.81 -8.01
CA LEU A 155 48.77 13.74 -9.45
C LEU A 155 50.18 14.32 -9.66
N PHE A 156 51.00 13.65 -10.46
CA PHE A 156 52.44 13.86 -10.71
C PHE A 156 53.38 13.07 -9.80
N GLY A 157 53.81 11.93 -10.34
CA GLY A 157 54.79 10.98 -9.84
C GLY A 157 54.77 9.74 -10.72
#